data_AF-A0A4Z0PP18-F1
#
_entry.id   AF-A0A4Z0PP18-F1
#
_cell.length_a   1.000
_cell.length_b   1.000
_cell.length_c   1.000
_cell.angle_alpha   90.00
_cell.angle_beta   90.00
_cell.angle_gamma   90.00
#
_symmetry.space_group_name_H-M   'P 1'
#
loop_
_entity.id
_entity.type
_entity.pdbx_description
1 polymer ?
#
loop_
_entity_poly.entity_id
_entity_poly.type
_entity_poly.pdbx_seq_one_letter_code
_entity_poly.pdbx_strand_id
1 'polypeptide(L)'
;MDLFDNLTKAAKDFFVEGNDSTVPTPARPGANAPLVPPVPQQLPVSPGPGSFALSQPLTSPPEQRHLDHVAALLAGDGKDFVAYTKMVKSMAASGLAGPVLYQTAFHAFAAVTGLDAPTLLASAEQFEHKLASDRNKVLERHQEKLGEIKILNAKPSAIVQLAGQEQQLQADLAELTRQLEAKSQQLQATQQQLVAERQKAQAALASYELASNAAAADLQAHRQAAHSFLLGLVK
;
A
#
# COMPACT_ATOMS: atom_id res chain seq x y z
N MET A 1 -19.73 8.33 -22.16
CA MET A 1 -18.81 9.20 -22.92
C MET A 1 -18.31 10.30 -21.96
N ASP A 2 -18.00 9.96 -20.70
CA ASP A 2 -17.93 10.94 -19.60
C ASP A 2 -16.53 11.04 -18.97
N LEU A 3 -15.55 10.31 -19.52
CA LEU A 3 -14.15 10.39 -19.09
C LEU A 3 -13.38 11.56 -19.74
N PHE A 4 -13.85 12.08 -20.88
CA PHE A 4 -13.15 13.16 -21.60
C PHE A 4 -13.45 14.57 -21.06
N ASP A 5 -14.56 14.76 -20.35
CA ASP A 5 -14.89 16.06 -19.76
C ASP A 5 -14.07 16.39 -18.50
N ASN A 6 -13.66 15.37 -17.73
CA ASN A 6 -12.88 15.61 -16.51
C ASN A 6 -11.39 15.92 -16.78
N LEU A 7 -10.83 15.41 -17.88
CA LEU A 7 -9.45 15.70 -18.28
C LEU A 7 -9.30 17.13 -18.84
N THR A 8 -10.34 17.63 -19.52
CA THR A 8 -10.34 19.00 -20.09
C THR A 8 -10.56 20.06 -19.01
N LYS A 9 -11.22 19.72 -17.90
CA LYS A 9 -11.40 20.61 -16.75
C LYS A 9 -10.11 20.79 -15.94
N ALA A 10 -9.33 19.73 -15.74
CA ALA A 10 -8.05 19.78 -15.03
C ALA A 10 -6.94 20.50 -15.82
N ALA A 11 -6.95 20.43 -17.16
CA ALA A 11 -5.99 21.14 -18.00
C ALA A 11 -6.21 22.66 -18.05
N LYS A 12 -7.41 23.13 -17.70
CA LYS A 12 -7.77 24.56 -17.73
C LYS A 12 -7.34 25.33 -16.49
N ASP A 13 -7.16 24.64 -15.35
CA ASP A 13 -6.65 25.22 -14.11
C ASP A 13 -5.11 25.35 -14.07
N PHE A 14 -4.41 24.74 -15.03
CA PHE A 14 -2.94 24.83 -15.10
C PHE A 14 -2.42 26.01 -15.94
N PHE A 15 -3.29 26.72 -16.67
CA PHE A 15 -2.90 27.75 -17.64
C PHE A 15 -3.37 29.18 -17.31
N VAL A 16 -3.77 29.45 -16.06
CA VAL A 16 -4.02 30.83 -15.61
C VAL A 16 -2.81 31.34 -14.84
N GLU A 17 -1.86 31.93 -15.58
CA GLU A 17 -0.89 32.90 -15.06
C GLU A 17 -1.53 34.30 -15.05
N GLY A 18 -1.32 35.04 -13.95
CA GLY A 18 -1.45 36.50 -13.93
C GLY A 18 -2.03 37.10 -12.67
N ASN A 19 -1.14 37.41 -11.70
CA ASN A 19 -1.07 38.67 -10.94
C ASN A 19 -2.29 39.12 -10.09
N ASP A 20 -2.17 39.64 -8.88
CA ASP A 20 -1.15 40.54 -8.31
C ASP A 20 -1.45 40.66 -6.79
N SER A 21 -0.47 40.60 -5.87
CA SER A 21 0.06 41.73 -5.06
C SER A 21 -0.04 41.39 -3.56
N THR A 22 0.88 41.65 -2.61
CA THR A 22 2.12 42.45 -2.55
C THR A 22 2.77 42.24 -1.17
N VAL A 23 4.09 41.92 -1.14
CA VAL A 23 5.23 42.26 -0.23
C VAL A 23 5.02 42.50 1.29
N PRO A 24 5.99 42.16 2.19
CA PRO A 24 7.24 42.93 2.33
C PRO A 24 8.51 42.12 2.70
N THR A 25 9.66 42.52 2.15
CA THR A 25 10.94 42.59 2.90
C THR A 25 11.55 43.97 2.61
N PRO A 26 12.21 44.60 3.59
CA PRO A 26 13.67 44.56 3.54
C PRO A 26 14.34 44.42 4.91
N ALA A 27 15.53 43.83 4.91
CA ALA A 27 16.43 43.72 6.05
C ALA A 27 17.21 45.03 6.30
N ARG A 28 17.57 45.31 7.57
CA ARG A 28 18.80 46.04 7.91
C ARG A 28 19.40 45.57 9.25
N PRO A 29 20.73 45.72 9.43
CA PRO A 29 21.54 45.03 10.45
C PRO A 29 21.85 45.92 11.66
N GLY A 30 22.20 45.30 12.79
CA GLY A 30 22.95 46.00 13.84
C GLY A 30 22.91 45.40 15.25
N ALA A 31 24.04 44.81 15.65
CA ALA A 31 24.69 44.92 16.96
C ALA A 31 24.15 44.18 18.20
N ASN A 32 25.03 43.29 18.69
CA ASN A 32 25.46 43.07 20.08
C ASN A 32 24.49 42.57 21.15
N ALA A 33 24.62 41.29 21.53
CA ALA A 33 24.67 40.85 22.94
C ALA A 33 25.27 39.41 23.06
N PRO A 34 25.86 39.04 24.21
CA PRO A 34 26.96 38.06 24.27
C PRO A 34 26.58 36.61 24.63
N LEU A 35 27.43 35.70 24.14
CA LEU A 35 27.90 34.41 24.67
C LEU A 35 27.05 33.67 25.73
N VAL A 36 26.49 32.51 25.31
CA VAL A 36 26.30 31.34 26.16
C VAL A 36 26.66 30.08 25.33
N PRO A 37 27.57 29.20 25.77
CA PRO A 37 27.79 27.92 25.09
C PRO A 37 26.84 26.86 25.65
N PRO A 38 26.24 26.03 24.78
CA PRO A 38 26.31 24.60 25.09
C PRO A 38 26.52 23.72 23.85
N VAL A 39 27.50 22.81 24.00
CA VAL A 39 27.47 21.36 23.69
C VAL A 39 26.90 20.91 22.32
N PRO A 40 27.66 20.15 21.50
CA PRO A 40 27.24 19.76 20.16
C PRO A 40 26.04 18.81 20.19
N GLN A 41 24.87 19.29 19.76
CA GLN A 41 23.77 18.42 19.36
C GLN A 41 24.06 17.90 17.95
N GLN A 42 24.28 16.59 17.85
CA GLN A 42 24.28 15.88 16.57
C GLN A 42 22.94 16.13 15.87
N LEU A 43 23.02 16.75 14.69
CA LEU A 43 21.88 16.87 13.78
C LEU A 43 21.40 15.46 13.39
N PRO A 44 20.10 15.16 13.49
CA PRO A 44 19.56 13.93 12.93
C PRO A 44 19.71 13.98 11.41
N VAL A 45 20.37 12.96 10.88
CA VAL A 45 20.56 12.72 9.45
C VAL A 45 19.18 12.63 8.79
N SER A 46 18.93 13.43 7.76
CA SER A 46 17.69 13.43 6.98
C SER A 46 17.36 12.03 6.44
N PRO A 47 16.12 11.53 6.61
CA PRO A 47 15.68 10.36 5.88
C PRO A 47 15.39 10.75 4.42
N GLY A 48 15.97 10.01 3.48
CA GLY A 48 15.64 10.11 2.06
C GLY A 48 14.20 9.66 1.75
N PRO A 49 13.72 9.91 0.52
CA PRO A 49 12.35 9.58 0.14
C PRO A 49 12.24 8.07 -0.05
N GLY A 50 11.60 7.38 0.90
CA GLY A 50 11.33 5.94 0.74
C GLY A 50 10.94 5.15 1.98
N SER A 51 11.05 5.69 3.20
CA SER A 51 10.60 4.98 4.39
C SER A 51 9.33 5.61 4.96
N PHE A 52 8.19 5.00 4.67
CA PHE A 52 7.01 5.14 5.53
C PHE A 52 7.35 4.48 6.87
N ALA A 53 7.93 5.26 7.78
CA ALA A 53 8.05 4.86 9.18
C ALA A 53 6.63 4.88 9.75
N LEU A 54 5.95 3.73 9.66
CA LEU A 54 4.79 3.45 10.48
C LEU A 54 5.27 3.50 11.93
N SER A 55 4.98 4.59 12.61
CA SER A 55 5.06 4.71 14.06
C SER A 55 4.16 3.62 14.65
N GLN A 56 4.70 2.42 14.83
CA GLN A 56 3.98 1.37 15.54
C GLN A 56 4.01 1.75 17.02
N PRO A 57 2.84 1.78 17.70
CA PRO A 57 2.85 1.88 19.16
C PRO A 57 3.70 0.74 19.70
N LEU A 58 4.58 1.03 20.65
CA LEU A 58 5.35 0.03 21.40
C LEU A 58 4.35 -0.88 22.12
N THR A 59 3.95 -1.91 21.41
CA THR A 59 3.07 -2.96 21.88
C THR A 59 3.99 -4.05 22.35
N SER A 60 3.80 -4.51 23.59
CA SER A 60 4.51 -5.67 24.10
C SER A 60 4.48 -6.78 23.05
N PRO A 61 5.59 -7.52 22.87
CA PRO A 61 5.63 -8.64 21.95
C PRO A 61 4.39 -9.52 22.14
N PRO A 62 3.76 -10.02 21.06
CA PRO A 62 2.51 -10.78 21.17
C PRO A 62 2.64 -11.95 22.15
N GLU A 63 3.82 -12.58 22.19
CA GLU A 63 4.18 -13.63 23.14
C GLU A 63 4.05 -13.18 24.60
N GLN A 64 4.55 -11.99 24.93
CA GLN A 64 4.43 -11.44 26.28
C GLN A 64 2.96 -11.22 26.67
N ARG A 65 2.12 -10.73 25.74
CA ARG A 65 0.69 -10.56 25.99
C ARG A 65 -0.02 -11.89 26.23
N HIS A 66 0.38 -12.94 25.52
CA HIS A 66 -0.17 -14.28 25.74
C HIS A 66 0.23 -14.82 27.11
N LEU A 67 1.49 -14.62 27.53
CA LEU A 67 1.95 -14.99 28.86
C LEU A 67 1.18 -14.23 29.95
N ASP A 68 0.99 -12.92 29.78
CA ASP A 68 0.25 -12.07 30.73
C ASP A 68 -1.23 -12.48 30.80
N HIS A 69 -1.87 -12.79 29.67
CA HIS A 69 -3.26 -13.26 29.61
C HIS A 69 -3.44 -14.62 30.29
N VAL A 70 -2.54 -15.58 30.04
CA VAL A 70 -2.56 -16.88 30.70
C VAL A 70 -2.30 -16.73 32.20
N ALA A 71 -1.37 -15.84 32.60
CA ALA A 71 -1.14 -15.52 34.01
C ALA A 71 -2.38 -14.91 34.68
N ALA A 72 -3.13 -14.06 33.97
CA ALA A 72 -4.39 -13.50 34.45
C ALA A 72 -5.51 -14.56 34.54
N LEU A 73 -5.57 -15.52 33.60
CA LEU A 73 -6.52 -16.64 33.67
C LEU A 73 -6.27 -17.56 34.88
N LEU A 74 -5.00 -17.73 35.22
CA LEU A 74 -4.51 -18.51 36.36
C LEU A 74 -4.41 -17.69 37.66
N ALA A 75 -4.80 -16.42 37.65
CA ALA A 75 -4.91 -15.64 38.88
C ALA A 75 -6.17 -16.10 39.63
N GLY A 76 -6.00 -17.03 40.58
CA GLY A 76 -7.06 -17.43 41.49
C GLY A 76 -6.98 -16.71 42.84
N ASP A 77 -7.63 -17.31 43.84
CA ASP A 77 -7.91 -16.71 45.15
C ASP A 77 -6.76 -16.87 46.16
N GLY A 78 -5.66 -17.51 45.77
CA GLY A 78 -4.51 -17.78 46.62
C GLY A 78 -4.68 -19.00 47.54
N LYS A 79 -5.82 -19.71 47.46
CA LYS A 79 -6.11 -20.96 48.16
C LYS A 79 -6.38 -22.09 47.16
N ASP A 80 -5.67 -22.07 46.05
CA ASP A 80 -5.93 -22.89 44.88
C ASP A 80 -4.69 -23.66 44.42
N PHE A 81 -4.86 -24.49 43.39
CA PHE A 81 -3.78 -25.29 42.83
C PHE A 81 -2.63 -24.43 42.26
N VAL A 82 -2.91 -23.20 41.80
CA VAL A 82 -1.88 -22.28 41.28
C VAL A 82 -1.01 -21.75 42.42
N ALA A 83 -1.59 -21.43 43.57
CA ALA A 83 -0.84 -21.07 44.78
C ALA A 83 -0.02 -22.26 45.32
N TYR A 84 -0.61 -23.46 45.33
CA TYR A 84 0.11 -24.69 45.68
C TYR A 84 1.32 -24.93 44.76
N THR A 85 1.16 -24.80 43.44
CA THR A 85 2.29 -24.98 42.50
C THR A 85 3.38 -23.93 42.66
N LYS A 86 3.05 -22.68 43.05
CA LYS A 86 4.07 -21.67 43.42
C LYS A 86 4.88 -22.12 44.64
N MET A 87 4.22 -22.71 45.63
CA MET A 87 4.86 -23.23 46.84
C MET A 87 5.75 -24.45 46.53
N VAL A 88 5.26 -25.37 45.70
CA VAL A 88 6.06 -26.50 45.17
C VAL A 88 7.29 -25.99 44.43
N LYS A 89 7.15 -24.99 43.55
CA LYS A 89 8.29 -24.39 42.82
C LYS A 89 9.31 -23.75 43.77
N SER A 90 8.85 -23.06 44.81
CA SER A 90 9.72 -22.46 45.84
C SER A 90 10.50 -23.51 46.63
N MET A 91 9.83 -24.59 47.05
CA MET A 91 10.48 -25.71 47.74
C MET A 91 11.43 -26.48 46.82
N ALA A 92 11.09 -26.63 45.54
CA ALA A 92 11.97 -27.23 44.55
C ALA A 92 13.25 -26.40 44.33
N ALA A 93 13.12 -25.07 44.26
CA ALA A 93 14.26 -24.16 44.21
C ALA A 93 15.13 -24.22 45.48
N SER A 94 14.56 -24.67 46.60
CA SER A 94 15.26 -24.90 47.87
C SER A 94 15.94 -26.28 47.95
N GLY A 95 15.91 -27.07 46.88
CA GLY A 95 16.60 -28.37 46.78
C GLY A 95 15.77 -29.59 47.14
N LEU A 96 14.47 -29.44 47.42
CA LEU A 96 13.56 -30.58 47.60
C LEU A 96 13.16 -31.16 46.23
N ALA A 97 13.16 -32.49 46.11
CA ALA A 97 12.81 -33.17 44.87
C ALA A 97 12.03 -34.46 45.13
N GLY A 98 11.38 -34.98 44.08
CA GLY A 98 10.66 -36.26 44.13
C GLY A 98 9.38 -36.21 44.97
N PRO A 99 8.85 -37.37 45.42
CA PRO A 99 7.58 -37.45 46.14
C PRO A 99 7.53 -36.63 47.44
N VAL A 100 8.68 -36.50 48.11
CA VAL A 100 8.81 -35.74 49.36
C VAL A 100 8.51 -34.26 49.13
N LEU A 101 8.93 -33.68 47.99
CA LEU A 101 8.62 -32.29 47.63
C LEU A 101 7.11 -32.03 47.67
N TYR A 102 6.33 -32.87 46.99
CA TYR A 102 4.88 -32.69 46.88
C TYR A 102 4.17 -32.96 48.20
N GLN A 103 4.59 -33.97 48.98
CA GLN A 103 4.03 -34.22 50.32
C GLN A 103 4.31 -33.05 51.27
N THR A 104 5.56 -32.59 51.35
CA THR A 104 5.94 -31.48 52.23
C THR A 104 5.24 -30.18 51.81
N ALA A 105 5.19 -29.89 50.51
CA ALA A 105 4.46 -28.73 49.99
C ALA A 105 2.98 -28.81 50.32
N PHE A 106 2.35 -29.98 50.16
CA PHE A 106 0.92 -30.16 50.45
C PHE A 106 0.63 -29.98 51.93
N HIS A 107 1.41 -30.62 52.82
CA HIS A 107 1.21 -30.48 54.27
C HIS A 107 1.35 -29.04 54.74
N ALA A 108 2.36 -28.31 54.24
CA ALA A 108 2.55 -26.93 54.61
C ALA A 108 1.49 -26.00 53.96
N PHE A 109 1.02 -26.30 52.74
CA PHE A 109 -0.07 -25.56 52.10
C PHE A 109 -1.40 -25.78 52.83
N ALA A 110 -1.72 -27.02 53.19
CA ALA A 110 -2.89 -27.39 53.96
C ALA A 110 -2.88 -26.76 55.36
N ALA A 111 -1.71 -26.66 56.00
CA ALA A 111 -1.57 -25.99 57.29
C ALA A 111 -1.87 -24.48 57.22
N VAL A 112 -1.57 -23.82 56.10
CA VAL A 112 -1.81 -22.37 55.91
C VAL A 112 -3.24 -22.08 55.45
N THR A 113 -3.78 -22.90 54.56
CA THR A 113 -5.06 -22.62 53.88
C THR A 113 -6.25 -23.36 54.48
N GLY A 114 -6.00 -24.47 55.18
CA GLY A 114 -7.04 -25.38 55.68
C GLY A 114 -7.70 -26.24 54.60
N LEU A 115 -7.22 -26.21 53.35
CA LEU A 115 -7.77 -27.04 52.27
C LEU A 115 -7.35 -28.50 52.38
N ASP A 116 -8.27 -29.38 52.02
CA ASP A 116 -8.02 -30.80 51.85
C ASP A 116 -7.61 -31.15 50.41
N ALA A 117 -7.01 -32.34 50.24
CA ALA A 117 -6.52 -32.80 48.95
C ALA A 117 -7.57 -32.83 47.83
N PRO A 118 -8.82 -33.33 48.03
CA PRO A 118 -9.79 -33.39 46.94
C PRO A 118 -10.24 -31.99 46.48
N THR A 119 -10.39 -31.01 47.39
CA THR A 119 -10.74 -29.64 47.00
C THR A 119 -9.60 -28.97 46.22
N LEU A 120 -8.35 -29.22 46.62
CA LEU A 120 -7.17 -28.73 45.90
C LEU A 120 -7.08 -29.30 44.48
N LEU A 121 -7.31 -30.61 44.31
CA LEU A 121 -7.33 -31.27 43.01
C LEU A 121 -8.51 -30.81 42.14
N ALA A 122 -9.69 -30.62 42.72
CA ALA A 122 -10.84 -30.07 42.00
C ALA A 122 -10.54 -28.66 41.44
N SER A 123 -9.79 -27.83 42.19
CA SER A 123 -9.35 -26.53 41.68
C SER A 123 -8.38 -26.66 40.50
N ALA A 124 -7.55 -27.70 40.46
CA ALA A 124 -6.66 -27.97 39.33
C ALA A 124 -7.47 -28.29 38.06
N GLU A 125 -8.44 -29.18 38.16
CA GLU A 125 -9.34 -29.56 37.05
C GLU A 125 -10.10 -28.34 36.50
N GLN A 126 -10.55 -27.44 37.39
CA GLN A 126 -11.21 -26.19 36.98
C GLN A 126 -10.28 -25.29 36.15
N PHE A 127 -9.01 -25.14 36.55
CA PHE A 127 -8.05 -24.36 35.77
C PHE A 127 -7.70 -25.02 34.44
N GLU A 128 -7.59 -26.34 34.39
CA GLU A 128 -7.38 -27.08 33.14
C GLU A 128 -8.54 -26.88 32.17
N HIS A 129 -9.78 -27.02 32.65
CA HIS A 129 -10.97 -26.72 31.85
C HIS A 129 -11.02 -25.27 31.39
N LYS A 130 -10.65 -24.32 32.25
CA LYS A 130 -10.62 -22.89 31.92
C LYS A 130 -9.59 -22.59 30.83
N LEU A 131 -8.38 -23.16 30.93
CA LEU A 131 -7.34 -23.03 29.92
C LEU A 131 -7.73 -23.66 28.58
N ALA A 132 -8.32 -24.87 28.62
CA ALA A 132 -8.80 -25.54 27.41
C ALA A 132 -9.92 -24.74 26.72
N SER A 133 -10.87 -24.22 27.50
CA SER A 133 -11.94 -23.37 26.99
C SER A 133 -11.41 -22.08 26.37
N ASP A 134 -10.47 -21.39 27.04
CA ASP A 134 -9.88 -20.16 26.51
C ASP A 134 -9.10 -20.42 25.23
N ARG A 135 -8.28 -21.48 25.19
CA ARG A 135 -7.57 -21.92 23.98
C ARG A 135 -8.53 -22.10 22.81
N ASN A 136 -9.64 -22.80 23.01
CA ASN A 136 -10.62 -23.04 21.95
C ASN A 136 -11.25 -21.72 21.46
N LYS A 137 -11.59 -20.80 22.36
CA LYS A 137 -12.12 -19.47 22.00
C LYS A 137 -11.11 -18.61 21.23
N VAL A 138 -9.82 -18.70 21.58
CA VAL A 138 -8.76 -17.98 20.86
C VAL A 138 -8.57 -18.57 19.47
N LEU A 139 -8.58 -19.90 19.32
CA LEU A 139 -8.50 -20.56 18.03
C LEU A 139 -9.68 -20.21 17.12
N GLU A 140 -10.91 -20.23 17.65
CA GLU A 140 -12.10 -19.84 16.91
C GLU A 140 -12.02 -18.39 16.42
N ARG A 141 -11.64 -17.45 17.31
CA ARG A 141 -11.41 -16.05 16.92
C ARG A 141 -10.28 -15.89 15.90
N HIS A 142 -9.26 -16.74 15.93
CA HIS A 142 -8.19 -16.72 14.95
C HIS A 142 -8.67 -17.20 13.58
N GLN A 143 -9.43 -18.30 13.54
CA GLN A 143 -10.04 -18.82 12.32
C GLN A 143 -11.07 -17.85 11.72
N GLU A 144 -11.86 -17.17 12.56
CA GLU A 144 -12.73 -16.06 12.13
C GLU A 144 -11.92 -14.92 11.50
N LYS A 145 -10.82 -14.51 12.13
CA LYS A 145 -9.92 -13.46 11.59
C LYS A 145 -9.26 -13.87 10.28
N LEU A 146 -8.92 -15.14 10.10
CA LEU A 146 -8.42 -15.65 8.81
C LEU A 146 -9.52 -15.79 7.77
N GLY A 147 -10.79 -15.73 8.18
CA GLY A 147 -11.93 -15.93 7.30
C GLY A 147 -12.22 -17.41 6.99
N GLU A 148 -11.59 -18.34 7.70
CA GLU A 148 -11.85 -19.79 7.59
C GLU A 148 -13.24 -20.14 8.13
N ILE A 149 -13.68 -19.42 9.15
CA ILE A 149 -15.06 -19.48 9.67
C ILE A 149 -15.79 -18.22 9.22
N LYS A 150 -16.81 -18.40 8.38
CA LYS A 150 -17.73 -17.32 8.00
C LYS A 150 -18.87 -17.22 9.00
N ILE A 151 -18.89 -16.14 9.78
CA ILE A 151 -20.05 -15.78 10.58
C ILE A 151 -21.04 -15.03 9.70
N LEU A 152 -22.27 -15.54 9.59
CA LEU A 152 -23.36 -14.87 8.88
C LEU A 152 -23.60 -13.48 9.50
N ASN A 153 -23.61 -12.44 8.67
CA ASN A 153 -23.76 -11.01 9.03
C ASN A 153 -22.60 -10.36 9.80
N ALA A 154 -21.44 -11.01 9.98
CA ALA A 154 -20.27 -10.32 10.52
C ALA A 154 -19.53 -9.53 9.44
N LYS A 155 -18.96 -8.37 9.83
CA LYS A 155 -18.04 -7.62 8.95
C LYS A 155 -16.83 -8.52 8.64
N PRO A 156 -16.42 -8.66 7.37
CA PRO A 156 -15.25 -9.47 7.01
C PRO A 156 -14.01 -8.98 7.76
N SER A 157 -13.11 -9.89 8.12
CA SER A 157 -11.85 -9.51 8.76
C SER A 157 -11.01 -8.62 7.83
N ALA A 158 -10.07 -7.87 8.40
CA ALA A 158 -9.17 -7.03 7.60
C ALA A 158 -8.37 -7.86 6.58
N ILE A 159 -7.99 -9.09 6.93
CA ILE A 159 -7.27 -10.00 6.03
C ILE A 159 -8.13 -10.35 4.82
N VAL A 160 -9.40 -10.72 5.04
CA VAL A 160 -10.32 -11.06 3.96
C VAL A 160 -10.62 -9.83 3.08
N GLN A 161 -10.77 -8.65 3.69
CA GLN A 161 -10.94 -7.41 2.92
C GLN A 161 -9.72 -7.09 2.07
N LEU A 162 -8.51 -7.24 2.61
CA LEU A 162 -7.26 -7.00 1.89
C LEU A 162 -7.07 -8.01 0.75
N ALA A 163 -7.38 -9.28 0.98
CA ALA A 163 -7.34 -10.30 -0.08
C ALA A 163 -8.34 -9.99 -1.21
N GLY A 164 -9.54 -9.52 -0.87
CA GLY A 164 -10.52 -9.07 -1.87
C GLY A 164 -10.04 -7.84 -2.65
N GLN A 165 -9.43 -6.87 -1.96
CA GLN A 165 -8.84 -5.69 -2.61
C GLN A 165 -7.66 -6.07 -3.52
N GLU A 166 -6.80 -6.99 -3.10
CA GLU A 166 -5.71 -7.51 -3.92
C GLU A 166 -6.24 -8.15 -5.20
N GLN A 167 -7.27 -8.99 -5.11
CA GLN A 167 -7.88 -9.63 -6.27
C GLN A 167 -8.52 -8.60 -7.23
N GLN A 168 -9.19 -7.58 -6.70
CA GLN A 168 -9.74 -6.49 -7.50
C GLN A 168 -8.63 -5.72 -8.23
N LEU A 169 -7.56 -5.37 -7.52
CA LEU A 169 -6.42 -4.67 -8.11
C LEU A 169 -5.72 -5.51 -9.20
N GLN A 170 -5.61 -6.82 -9.01
CA GLN A 170 -5.10 -7.72 -10.04
C GLN A 170 -5.99 -7.74 -11.29
N ALA A 171 -7.32 -7.75 -11.12
CA ALA A 171 -8.25 -7.68 -12.24
C ALA A 171 -8.15 -6.34 -12.98
N ASP A 172 -8.10 -5.23 -12.24
CA ASP A 172 -7.95 -3.88 -12.80
C ASP A 172 -6.63 -3.75 -13.58
N LEU A 173 -5.52 -4.30 -13.06
CA LEU A 173 -4.23 -4.32 -13.75
C LEU A 173 -4.27 -5.13 -15.04
N ALA A 174 -4.94 -6.28 -15.04
CA ALA A 174 -5.11 -7.10 -16.24
C ALA A 174 -5.94 -6.37 -17.31
N GLU A 175 -7.01 -5.68 -16.90
CA GLU A 175 -7.82 -4.88 -17.82
C GLU A 175 -7.02 -3.71 -18.39
N LEU A 176 -6.30 -2.97 -17.54
CA LEU A 176 -5.49 -1.83 -17.97
C LEU A 176 -4.40 -2.26 -18.97
N THR A 177 -3.78 -3.42 -18.74
CA THR A 177 -2.78 -4.00 -19.65
C THR A 177 -3.40 -4.30 -21.01
N ARG A 178 -4.60 -4.91 -21.04
CA ARG A 178 -5.32 -5.19 -22.29
C ARG A 178 -5.71 -3.90 -23.04
N GLN A 179 -6.11 -2.86 -22.32
CA GLN A 179 -6.41 -1.56 -22.92
C GLN A 179 -5.16 -0.91 -23.52
N LEU A 180 -4.02 -1.02 -22.84
CA LEU A 180 -2.72 -0.53 -23.33
C LEU A 180 -2.30 -1.26 -24.61
N GLU A 181 -2.42 -2.58 -24.65
CA GLU A 181 -2.15 -3.38 -25.85
C GLU A 181 -3.04 -2.96 -27.02
N ALA A 182 -4.34 -2.80 -26.80
CA ALA A 182 -5.28 -2.35 -27.83
C ALA A 182 -4.91 -0.95 -28.35
N LYS A 183 -4.52 -0.03 -27.46
CA LYS A 183 -4.08 1.32 -27.85
C LYS A 183 -2.76 1.32 -28.59
N SER A 184 -1.83 0.45 -28.21
CA SER A 184 -0.56 0.26 -28.91
C SER A 184 -0.78 -0.22 -30.36
N GLN A 185 -1.66 -1.21 -30.55
CA GLN A 185 -2.04 -1.69 -31.88
C GLN A 185 -2.73 -0.59 -32.70
N GLN A 186 -3.64 0.18 -32.08
CA GLN A 186 -4.29 1.32 -32.73
C GLN A 186 -3.26 2.37 -33.19
N LEU A 187 -2.30 2.72 -32.33
CA LEU A 187 -1.23 3.66 -32.65
C LEU A 187 -0.40 3.18 -33.85
N GLN A 188 -0.03 1.90 -33.87
CA GLN A 188 0.75 1.31 -34.96
C GLN A 188 -0.03 1.36 -36.28
N ALA A 189 -1.31 1.01 -36.27
CA ALA A 189 -2.17 1.09 -37.44
C ALA A 189 -2.30 2.53 -37.96
N THR A 190 -2.51 3.50 -37.08
CA THR A 190 -2.60 4.91 -37.45
C THR A 190 -1.27 5.43 -38.03
N GLN A 191 -0.12 5.02 -37.47
CA GLN A 191 1.18 5.39 -38.03
C GLN A 191 1.36 4.86 -39.46
N GLN A 192 0.98 3.60 -39.72
CA GLN A 192 1.03 3.03 -41.07
C GLN A 192 0.13 3.79 -42.05
N GLN A 193 -1.10 4.12 -41.64
CA GLN A 193 -2.02 4.93 -42.45
C GLN A 193 -1.45 6.32 -42.75
N LEU A 194 -0.85 6.97 -41.75
CA LEU A 194 -0.26 8.29 -41.91
C LEU A 194 0.91 8.28 -42.91
N VAL A 195 1.76 7.24 -42.88
CA VAL A 195 2.82 7.06 -43.87
C VAL A 195 2.25 6.85 -45.28
N ALA A 196 1.21 6.02 -45.41
CA ALA A 196 0.55 5.76 -46.69
C ALA A 196 -0.09 7.03 -47.28
N GLU A 197 -0.81 7.81 -46.46
CA GLU A 197 -1.41 9.08 -46.91
C GLU A 197 -0.35 10.12 -47.28
N ARG A 198 0.78 10.19 -46.56
CA ARG A 198 1.91 11.04 -46.94
C ARG A 198 2.48 10.65 -48.31
N GLN A 199 2.71 9.37 -48.56
CA GLN A 199 3.21 8.89 -49.85
C GLN A 199 2.22 9.18 -50.97
N LYS A 200 0.92 8.98 -50.72
CA LYS A 200 -0.15 9.28 -51.68
C LYS A 200 -0.21 10.77 -52.02
N ALA A 201 -0.11 11.65 -51.01
CA ALA A 201 -0.07 13.10 -51.22
C ALA A 201 1.16 13.53 -52.02
N GLN A 202 2.33 12.96 -51.73
CA GLN A 202 3.56 13.23 -52.49
C GLN A 202 3.44 12.78 -53.97
N ALA A 203 2.87 11.60 -54.21
CA ALA A 203 2.64 11.10 -55.56
C ALA A 203 1.63 11.97 -56.33
N ALA A 204 0.55 12.42 -55.67
CA ALA A 204 -0.42 13.32 -56.27
C ALA A 204 0.20 14.67 -56.65
N LEU A 205 1.07 15.22 -55.80
CA LEU A 205 1.80 16.46 -56.08
C LEU A 205 2.74 16.28 -57.28
N ALA A 206 3.54 15.22 -57.32
CA ALA A 206 4.43 14.95 -58.46
C ALA A 206 3.64 14.77 -59.77
N SER A 207 2.48 14.10 -59.72
CA SER A 207 1.59 13.95 -60.87
C SER A 207 1.03 15.29 -61.34
N TYR A 208 0.65 16.18 -60.42
CA TYR A 208 0.17 17.51 -60.75
C TYR A 208 1.26 18.37 -61.39
N GLU A 209 2.47 18.38 -60.83
CA GLU A 209 3.61 19.12 -61.38
C GLU A 209 3.96 18.64 -62.79
N LEU A 210 3.95 17.33 -63.03
CA LEU A 210 4.17 16.78 -64.37
C LEU A 210 3.08 17.22 -65.35
N ALA A 211 1.80 17.13 -64.96
CA ALA A 211 0.69 17.57 -65.79
C ALA A 211 0.73 19.09 -66.08
N SER A 212 1.11 19.89 -65.09
CA SER A 212 1.26 21.34 -65.22
C SER A 212 2.39 21.71 -66.19
N ASN A 213 3.55 21.07 -66.07
CA ASN A 213 4.68 21.28 -66.96
C ASN A 213 4.36 20.85 -68.40
N ALA A 214 3.65 19.72 -68.58
CA ALA A 214 3.20 19.27 -69.90
C ALA A 214 2.23 20.28 -70.53
N ALA A 215 1.22 20.73 -69.79
CA ALA A 215 0.27 21.74 -70.28
C ALA A 215 0.95 23.08 -70.62
N ALA A 216 1.95 23.50 -69.84
CA ALA A 216 2.74 24.70 -70.12
C ALA A 216 3.58 24.55 -71.41
N ALA A 217 4.19 23.39 -71.63
CA ALA A 217 4.94 23.09 -72.86
C ALA A 217 4.02 23.08 -74.09
N ASP A 218 2.85 22.45 -74.01
CA ASP A 218 1.86 22.43 -75.08
C ASP A 218 1.38 23.85 -75.42
N LEU A 219 1.08 24.67 -74.41
CA LEU A 219 0.67 26.07 -74.60
C LEU A 219 1.78 26.88 -75.28
N GLN A 220 3.04 26.70 -74.87
CA GLN A 220 4.19 27.35 -75.51
C GLN A 220 4.36 26.91 -76.97
N ALA A 221 4.25 25.60 -77.25
CA ALA A 221 4.31 25.06 -78.61
C ALA A 221 3.20 25.63 -79.50
N HIS A 222 1.95 25.68 -79.01
CA HIS A 222 0.83 26.29 -79.72
C HIS A 222 1.03 27.78 -79.94
N ARG A 223 1.54 28.51 -78.93
CA ARG A 223 1.84 29.94 -79.06
C ARG A 223 2.90 30.19 -80.13
N GLN A 224 3.98 29.39 -80.17
CA GLN A 224 5.02 29.51 -81.19
C GLN A 224 4.47 29.19 -82.59
N ALA A 225 3.70 28.11 -82.73
CA ALA A 225 3.04 27.75 -83.99
C ALA A 225 2.10 28.86 -84.48
N ALA A 226 1.28 29.43 -83.59
CA ALA A 226 0.39 30.54 -83.91
C ALA A 226 1.17 31.81 -84.31
N HIS A 227 2.24 32.14 -83.59
CA HIS A 227 3.09 33.29 -83.89
C HIS A 227 3.76 33.16 -85.26
N SER A 228 4.33 31.99 -85.57
CA SER A 228 4.95 31.70 -86.88
C SER A 228 3.92 31.74 -88.01
N PHE A 229 2.71 31.22 -87.80
CA PHE A 229 1.64 31.25 -88.80
C PHE A 229 1.15 32.67 -89.07
N LEU A 230 0.80 33.43 -88.03
CA LEU A 230 0.22 34.77 -88.17
C LEU A 230 1.21 35.81 -88.70
N LEU A 231 2.48 35.78 -88.30
CA LEU A 231 3.49 36.71 -88.81
C LEU A 231 4.09 36.27 -90.14
N GLY A 232 4.06 34.98 -90.46
CA GLY A 232 4.42 34.47 -91.79
C GLY A 232 3.43 34.85 -92.89
N LEU A 233 2.21 35.27 -92.52
CA LEU A 233 1.12 35.69 -93.41
C LEU A 233 1.20 37.16 -93.86
N VAL A 234 2.14 37.96 -93.33
CA VAL A 234 2.33 39.39 -93.66
C VAL A 234 3.44 39.59 -94.72
N LYS A 235 3.48 38.75 -95.74
CA LYS A 235 4.36 38.91 -96.90
C LYS A 235 3.56 39.04 -98.19
#